data_AF-A0A258ZGC2-F1
#
_entry.id   AF-A0A258ZGC2-F1
#
_cell.length_a   1.000
_cell.length_b   1.000
_cell.length_c   1.000
_cell.angle_alpha   90.00
_cell.angle_beta   90.00
_cell.angle_gamma   90.00
#
_symmetry.space_group_name_H-M   'P 1'
#
loop_
_entity.id
_entity.type
_entity.pdbx_description
1 polymer ?
#
loop_
_entity_poly.entity_id
_entity_poly.type
_entity_poly.pdbx_seq_one_letter_code
_entity_poly.pdbx_strand_id
1 'polypeptide(L)'
;MKFSTTYLIYPENRSLQRAIANSLGVLTSEEAAAAVPDSKIAVADNFLYTRGNYEQRRYSSKIFETLVEVLELSLSETSAAATHVKNISRKQEPLAWAETQNNLGNILAAMGQQRRDVELFERAIQCFTYALEEFKQESTPLKWAATQFNLGTANQALGRLLETTKPFKNAVDAYTNALMVWTKNGAPEDWMFTMHQLGDTFHAFGKLLKGNRQFQKSIVAYKNALAVLDADNYALELTAAHNNRAVVLHHLGESEGNPERLEEAIRSYEKALAVSMEQQLPIHLAVLCRVNKATAQSLFAELTKDTRLSDELADEFEVIIECFSHALQPLCLRHCKEQMDKAKSLALASSASH
;
A
#
# COMPACT_ATOMS: atom_id res chain seq x y z
N MET A 1 13.56 9.33 -17.74
CA MET A 1 12.37 10.04 -17.26
C MET A 1 12.28 9.96 -15.75
N LYS A 2 12.11 11.11 -15.10
CA LYS A 2 11.75 11.22 -13.67
C LYS A 2 10.28 11.61 -13.67
N PHE A 3 9.42 10.76 -13.13
CA PHE A 3 7.99 11.01 -13.06
C PHE A 3 7.65 12.05 -12.00
N SER A 4 6.52 12.72 -12.18
CA SER A 4 5.94 13.65 -11.22
C SER A 4 5.72 12.99 -9.86
N THR A 5 5.93 13.78 -8.80
CA THR A 5 5.70 13.33 -7.41
C THR A 5 4.20 13.12 -7.20
N THR A 6 3.83 11.93 -6.76
CA THR A 6 2.44 11.51 -6.53
C THR A 6 2.37 10.66 -5.26
N TYR A 7 1.25 10.73 -4.55
CA TYR A 7 1.03 10.00 -3.31
C TYR A 7 0.10 8.81 -3.52
N LEU A 8 0.61 7.60 -3.28
CA LEU A 8 -0.22 6.40 -3.22
C LEU A 8 -0.88 6.29 -1.84
N ILE A 9 -2.07 5.70 -1.81
CA ILE A 9 -2.82 5.39 -0.60
C ILE A 9 -2.79 3.87 -0.41
N TYR A 10 -2.33 3.42 0.74
CA TYR A 10 -2.25 2.02 1.14
C TYR A 10 -3.37 1.73 2.15
N PRO A 11 -4.37 0.91 1.77
CA PRO A 11 -5.39 0.41 2.70
C PRO A 11 -4.80 -0.44 3.82
N GLU A 12 -5.66 -0.85 4.75
CA GLU A 12 -5.22 -1.66 5.88
C GLU A 12 -4.76 -3.05 5.43
N ASN A 13 -3.61 -3.46 5.95
CA ASN A 13 -3.16 -4.83 5.79
C ASN A 13 -3.87 -5.75 6.80
N ARG A 14 -5.01 -6.28 6.37
CA ARG A 14 -5.83 -7.20 7.16
C ARG A 14 -5.08 -8.49 7.53
N SER A 15 -4.15 -8.97 6.68
CA SER A 15 -3.30 -10.12 6.98
C SER A 15 -2.38 -9.87 8.17
N LEU A 16 -1.76 -8.69 8.24
CA LEU A 16 -0.91 -8.30 9.35
C LEU A 16 -1.70 -8.15 10.66
N GLN A 17 -2.90 -7.55 10.61
CA GLN A 17 -3.77 -7.45 11.78
C GLN A 17 -4.18 -8.84 12.30
N ARG A 18 -4.55 -9.76 11.39
CA ARG A 18 -4.87 -11.15 11.73
C ARG A 18 -3.66 -11.88 12.30
N ALA A 19 -2.48 -11.71 11.72
CA ALA A 19 -1.24 -12.30 12.21
C ALA A 19 -0.93 -11.86 13.65
N ILE A 20 -1.07 -10.56 13.95
CA ILE A 20 -0.90 -10.05 15.32
C ILE A 20 -1.96 -10.64 16.24
N ALA A 21 -3.24 -10.53 15.87
CA ALA A 21 -4.35 -11.02 16.69
C ALA A 21 -4.22 -12.52 17.03
N ASN A 22 -3.83 -13.34 16.05
CA ASN A 22 -3.63 -14.78 16.23
C ASN A 22 -2.44 -15.11 17.14
N SER A 23 -1.45 -14.23 17.22
CA SER A 23 -0.27 -14.43 18.05
C SER A 23 -0.39 -13.87 19.48
N LEU A 24 -1.42 -13.05 19.77
CA LEU A 24 -1.60 -12.47 21.10
C LEU A 24 -1.86 -13.52 22.19
N GLY A 25 -2.49 -14.65 21.85
CA GLY A 25 -2.82 -15.70 22.82
C GLY A 25 -1.60 -16.43 23.40
N VAL A 26 -0.42 -16.23 22.81
CA VAL A 26 0.84 -16.83 23.29
C VAL A 26 1.57 -15.91 24.28
N LEU A 27 1.19 -14.64 24.37
CA LEU A 27 1.80 -13.66 25.27
C LEU A 27 1.33 -13.84 26.72
N THR A 28 2.21 -13.55 27.68
CA THR A 28 1.82 -13.34 29.08
C THR A 28 0.90 -12.13 29.23
N SER A 29 0.21 -12.03 30.37
CA SER A 29 -0.62 -10.86 30.69
C SER A 29 0.16 -9.53 30.68
N GLU A 30 1.45 -9.55 30.99
CA GLU A 30 2.32 -8.36 30.98
C GLU A 30 2.72 -7.97 29.55
N GLU A 31 3.13 -8.94 28.73
CA GLU A 31 3.46 -8.72 27.31
C GLU A 31 2.21 -8.31 26.51
N ALA A 32 1.05 -8.89 26.81
CA ALA A 32 -0.22 -8.56 26.19
C ALA A 32 -0.70 -7.13 26.52
N ALA A 33 -0.20 -6.51 27.60
CA ALA A 33 -0.53 -5.11 27.91
C ALA A 33 0.04 -4.15 26.85
N ALA A 34 1.16 -4.50 26.21
CA ALA A 34 1.72 -3.76 25.07
C ALA A 34 0.98 -4.04 23.75
N ALA A 35 0.15 -5.08 23.72
CA ALA A 35 -0.65 -5.52 22.57
C ALA A 35 -2.04 -4.89 22.48
N VAL A 36 -2.42 -4.10 23.48
CA VAL A 36 -3.72 -3.45 23.48
C VAL A 36 -3.80 -2.55 22.25
N PRO A 37 -4.83 -2.71 21.41
CA PRO A 37 -5.05 -1.82 20.30
C PRO A 37 -5.01 -0.36 20.73
N ASP A 38 -4.00 0.37 20.28
CA ASP A 38 -3.90 1.79 20.58
C ASP A 38 -4.77 2.56 19.59
N SER A 39 -6.01 2.79 20.01
CA SER A 39 -6.94 3.68 19.32
C SER A 39 -6.77 5.14 19.74
N LYS A 40 -5.85 5.44 20.67
CA LYS A 40 -5.63 6.78 21.20
C LYS A 40 -4.52 7.46 20.40
N ILE A 41 -4.92 8.15 19.34
CA ILE A 41 -4.01 8.96 18.55
C ILE A 41 -3.61 10.20 19.36
N ALA A 42 -2.42 10.18 19.99
CA ALA A 42 -1.90 11.35 20.71
C ALA A 42 -1.47 12.49 19.76
N VAL A 43 -1.07 12.15 18.53
CA VAL A 43 -0.77 13.06 17.41
C VAL A 43 -1.22 12.39 16.12
N ALA A 44 -2.04 13.06 15.32
CA ALA A 44 -2.50 12.53 14.03
C ALA A 44 -1.34 12.34 13.06
N ASP A 45 -1.00 11.09 12.75
CA ASP A 45 -0.06 10.75 11.67
C ASP A 45 -0.76 10.88 10.31
N ASN A 46 -0.69 12.07 9.73
CA ASN A 46 -1.42 12.43 8.51
C ASN A 46 -0.93 11.72 7.24
N PHE A 47 0.16 10.95 7.28
CA PHE A 47 0.72 10.23 6.11
C PHE A 47 0.91 8.74 6.37
N LEU A 48 0.29 8.19 7.43
CA LEU A 48 0.29 6.75 7.68
C LEU A 48 -0.15 5.95 6.44
N TYR A 49 -1.07 6.52 5.66
CA TYR A 49 -1.64 5.94 4.46
C TYR A 49 -0.69 5.93 3.26
N THR A 50 0.47 6.58 3.32
CA THR A 50 1.39 6.68 2.17
C THR A 50 2.70 5.92 2.37
N ARG A 51 2.93 5.29 3.53
CA ARG A 51 4.22 4.66 3.87
C ARG A 51 4.35 3.19 3.48
N GLY A 52 3.27 2.55 3.03
CA GLY A 52 3.30 1.21 2.44
C GLY A 52 2.41 0.20 3.13
N ASN A 53 2.43 -1.03 2.60
CA ASN A 53 1.53 -2.13 2.96
C ASN A 53 1.66 -2.67 4.39
N TYR A 54 2.62 -2.24 5.20
CA TYR A 54 2.79 -2.78 6.56
C TYR A 54 2.62 -1.74 7.67
N GLU A 55 2.13 -0.55 7.35
CA GLU A 55 1.77 0.42 8.37
C GLU A 55 0.57 -0.07 9.19
N GLN A 56 0.68 0.10 10.50
CA GLN A 56 -0.34 -0.36 11.44
C GLN A 56 -1.13 0.81 12.00
N ARG A 57 -2.44 0.60 12.07
CA ARG A 57 -3.39 1.59 12.61
C ARG A 57 -3.99 1.18 13.94
N ARG A 58 -3.93 -0.12 14.23
CA ARG A 58 -4.59 -0.73 15.39
C ARG A 58 -3.61 -1.07 16.50
N TYR A 59 -2.42 -1.56 16.18
CA TYR A 59 -1.46 -2.03 17.17
C TYR A 59 -0.23 -1.11 17.21
N SER A 60 0.34 -0.95 18.40
CA SER A 60 1.62 -0.27 18.59
C SER A 60 2.74 -1.05 17.91
N SER A 61 3.66 -0.36 17.22
CA SER A 61 4.82 -1.01 16.60
C SER A 61 5.74 -1.74 17.58
N LYS A 62 5.65 -1.39 18.87
CA LYS A 62 6.47 -2.01 19.94
C LYS A 62 6.18 -3.50 20.11
N ILE A 63 5.01 -3.98 19.68
CA ILE A 63 4.65 -5.39 19.84
C ILE A 63 5.45 -6.34 18.95
N PHE A 64 6.06 -5.85 17.86
CA PHE A 64 6.66 -6.76 16.89
C PHE A 64 7.85 -7.53 17.45
N GLU A 65 8.69 -6.89 18.26
CA GLU A 65 9.85 -7.54 18.86
C GLU A 65 9.42 -8.69 19.77
N THR A 66 8.46 -8.43 20.68
CA THR A 66 7.91 -9.44 21.58
C THR A 66 7.25 -10.59 20.83
N LEU A 67 6.45 -10.30 19.79
CA LEU A 67 5.81 -11.37 19.01
C LEU A 67 6.82 -12.17 18.18
N VAL A 68 7.85 -11.54 17.62
CA VAL A 68 8.91 -12.27 16.90
C VAL A 68 9.60 -13.22 17.86
N GLU A 69 10.02 -12.75 19.03
CA GLU A 69 10.68 -13.58 20.03
C GLU A 69 9.82 -14.78 20.44
N VAL A 70 8.55 -14.55 20.80
CA VAL A 70 7.64 -15.61 21.25
C VAL A 70 7.32 -16.61 20.14
N LEU A 71 7.13 -16.16 18.90
CA LEU A 71 6.86 -17.05 17.77
C LEU A 71 8.11 -17.85 17.37
N GLU A 72 9.30 -17.27 17.42
CA GLU A 72 10.55 -17.98 17.18
C GLU A 72 10.83 -19.04 18.26
N LEU A 73 10.58 -18.70 19.54
CA LEU A 73 10.63 -19.66 20.63
C LEU A 73 9.64 -20.81 20.42
N SER A 74 8.40 -20.51 19.99
CA SER A 74 7.37 -21.50 19.68
C SER A 74 7.80 -22.46 18.56
N LEU A 75 8.62 -21.99 17.61
CA LEU A 75 9.11 -22.79 16.47
C LEU A 75 10.41 -23.54 16.78
N SER A 76 11.05 -23.26 17.91
CA SER A 76 12.33 -23.86 18.28
C SER A 76 12.17 -25.30 18.78
N GLU A 77 13.09 -26.18 18.38
CA GLU A 77 13.13 -27.57 18.86
C GLU A 77 13.75 -27.68 20.27
N THR A 78 14.44 -26.62 20.72
CA THR A 78 15.12 -26.58 22.01
C THR A 78 14.11 -26.19 23.09
N SER A 79 13.66 -27.16 23.90
CA SER A 79 12.82 -26.87 25.05
C SER A 79 13.63 -26.10 26.10
N ALA A 80 13.45 -24.79 26.19
CA ALA A 80 13.70 -24.13 27.46
C ALA A 80 12.56 -24.54 28.39
N ALA A 81 12.81 -25.45 29.33
CA ALA A 81 11.84 -25.80 30.38
C ALA A 81 11.38 -24.59 31.24
N ALA A 82 11.95 -23.40 30.98
CA ALA A 82 11.72 -22.14 31.67
C ALA A 82 10.85 -21.13 30.88
N THR A 83 10.37 -21.43 29.67
CA THR A 83 9.47 -20.52 28.93
C THR A 83 8.01 -20.92 29.07
N HIS A 84 7.11 -19.94 29.16
CA HIS A 84 5.65 -20.14 29.19
C HIS A 84 5.06 -20.50 27.81
N VAL A 85 5.92 -20.54 26.78
CA VAL A 85 5.58 -20.68 25.37
C VAL A 85 5.54 -22.15 24.98
N LYS A 86 4.42 -22.59 24.37
CA LYS A 86 4.28 -23.97 23.87
C LYS A 86 5.10 -24.15 22.59
N ASN A 87 5.99 -25.15 22.57
CA ASN A 87 6.70 -25.55 21.35
C ASN A 87 5.74 -26.24 20.36
N ILE A 88 5.81 -25.83 19.10
CA ILE A 88 5.01 -26.35 17.98
C ILE A 88 5.96 -27.12 17.07
N SER A 89 5.83 -28.45 17.07
CA SER A 89 6.67 -29.31 16.22
C SER A 89 6.08 -29.43 14.83
N ARG A 90 6.90 -29.20 13.79
CA ARG A 90 6.52 -29.43 12.38
C ARG A 90 6.03 -30.86 12.14
N LYS A 91 6.62 -31.87 12.81
CA LYS A 91 6.27 -33.28 12.62
C LYS A 91 4.94 -33.66 13.29
N GLN A 92 4.65 -33.08 14.45
CA GLN A 92 3.46 -33.42 15.23
C GLN A 92 2.25 -32.56 14.85
N GLU A 93 2.47 -31.28 14.58
CA GLU A 93 1.44 -30.28 14.31
C GLU A 93 1.80 -29.44 13.06
N PRO A 94 1.96 -30.05 11.86
CA PRO A 94 2.49 -29.38 10.66
C PRO A 94 1.70 -28.14 10.25
N LEU A 95 0.37 -28.18 10.34
CA LEU A 95 -0.48 -27.06 9.96
C LEU A 95 -0.41 -25.90 10.97
N ALA A 96 -0.24 -26.19 12.26
CA ALA A 96 -0.05 -25.16 13.27
C ALA A 96 1.35 -24.54 13.15
N TRP A 97 2.36 -25.35 12.88
CA TRP A 97 3.73 -24.88 12.61
C TRP A 97 3.77 -23.92 11.43
N ALA A 98 3.11 -24.27 10.31
CA ALA A 98 3.02 -23.43 9.13
C ALA A 98 2.23 -22.13 9.37
N GLU A 99 1.19 -22.18 10.22
CA GLU A 99 0.44 -20.98 10.59
C GLU A 99 1.29 -20.02 11.43
N THR A 100 2.06 -20.54 12.39
CA THR A 100 3.04 -19.78 13.18
C THR A 100 4.10 -19.16 12.29
N GLN A 101 4.64 -19.90 11.32
CA GLN A 101 5.57 -19.37 10.31
C GLN A 101 4.93 -18.24 9.49
N ASN A 102 3.70 -18.42 9.01
CA ASN A 102 3.00 -17.38 8.24
C ASN A 102 2.73 -16.11 9.09
N ASN A 103 2.40 -16.24 10.37
CA ASN A 103 2.21 -15.09 11.26
C ASN A 103 3.54 -14.38 11.53
N LEU A 104 4.60 -15.13 11.83
CA LEU A 104 5.95 -14.61 12.02
C LEU A 104 6.43 -13.85 10.78
N GLY A 105 6.20 -14.38 9.57
CA GLY A 105 6.55 -13.72 8.32
C GLY A 105 5.87 -12.35 8.15
N ASN A 106 4.59 -12.23 8.50
CA ASN A 106 3.89 -10.94 8.44
C ASN A 106 4.50 -9.91 9.41
N ILE A 107 4.83 -10.32 10.63
CA ILE A 107 5.37 -9.43 11.66
C ILE A 107 6.80 -9.01 11.33
N LEU A 108 7.64 -9.95 10.85
CA LEU A 108 8.98 -9.65 10.34
C LEU A 108 8.95 -8.67 9.16
N ALA A 109 8.03 -8.85 8.21
CA ALA A 109 7.88 -7.93 7.09
C ALA A 109 7.45 -6.52 7.56
N ALA A 110 6.63 -6.43 8.60
CA ALA A 110 6.27 -5.14 9.20
C ALA A 110 7.47 -4.45 9.86
N MET A 111 8.28 -5.19 10.62
CA MET A 111 9.55 -4.68 11.16
C MET A 111 10.52 -4.26 10.04
N GLY A 112 10.60 -5.05 8.97
CA GLY A 112 11.40 -4.75 7.78
C GLY A 112 10.99 -3.43 7.12
N GLN A 113 9.70 -3.14 7.02
CA GLN A 113 9.23 -1.85 6.52
C GLN A 113 9.58 -0.71 7.47
N GLN A 114 9.33 -0.87 8.77
CA GLN A 114 9.60 0.16 9.78
C GLN A 114 11.09 0.53 9.86
N ARG A 115 11.96 -0.47 9.77
CA ARG A 115 13.42 -0.31 9.90
C ARG A 115 14.12 -0.11 8.56
N ARG A 116 13.41 -0.25 7.44
CA ARG A 116 13.97 -0.31 6.08
C ARG A 116 15.08 -1.36 5.97
N ASP A 117 14.81 -2.55 6.50
CA ASP A 117 15.78 -3.63 6.67
C ASP A 117 15.51 -4.77 5.68
N VAL A 118 16.50 -5.04 4.83
CA VAL A 118 16.46 -6.09 3.80
C VAL A 118 16.44 -7.47 4.43
N GLU A 119 17.22 -7.70 5.49
CA GLU A 119 17.36 -9.02 6.12
C GLU A 119 16.04 -9.45 6.78
N LEU A 120 15.31 -8.51 7.39
CA LEU A 120 13.99 -8.77 7.95
C LEU A 120 12.97 -9.16 6.88
N PHE A 121 13.01 -8.55 5.70
CA PHE A 121 12.18 -8.97 4.57
C PHE A 121 12.57 -10.35 4.03
N GLU A 122 13.87 -10.66 3.96
CA GLU A 122 14.36 -11.97 3.52
C GLU A 122 13.93 -13.08 4.50
N ARG A 123 14.04 -12.84 5.80
CA ARG A 123 13.52 -13.75 6.84
C ARG A 123 12.00 -13.92 6.74
N ALA A 124 11.24 -12.84 6.50
CA ALA A 124 9.80 -12.93 6.28
C ALA A 124 9.44 -13.82 5.07
N ILE A 125 10.13 -13.62 3.96
CA ILE A 125 9.98 -14.43 2.73
C ILE A 125 10.32 -15.90 3.02
N GLN A 126 11.35 -16.17 3.81
CA GLN A 126 11.71 -17.53 4.23
C GLN A 126 10.61 -18.17 5.07
N CYS A 127 10.05 -17.47 6.06
CA CYS A 127 8.91 -17.94 6.85
C CYS A 127 7.70 -18.30 5.98
N PHE A 128 7.33 -17.45 5.02
CA PHE A 128 6.24 -17.78 4.08
C PHE A 128 6.57 -18.99 3.21
N THR A 129 7.81 -19.13 2.77
CA THR A 129 8.25 -20.29 1.97
C THR A 129 8.13 -21.58 2.79
N TYR A 130 8.55 -21.57 4.05
CA TYR A 130 8.36 -22.67 4.98
C TYR A 130 6.88 -23.01 5.21
N ALA A 131 6.01 -22.02 5.38
CA ALA A 131 4.58 -22.26 5.51
C ALA A 131 3.99 -22.95 4.25
N LEU A 132 4.46 -22.59 3.05
CA LEU A 132 4.06 -23.22 1.77
C LEU A 132 4.62 -24.65 1.59
N GLU A 133 5.56 -25.09 2.42
CA GLU A 133 5.97 -26.50 2.45
C GLU A 133 4.90 -27.41 3.05
N GLU A 134 4.04 -26.89 3.93
CA GLU A 134 2.92 -27.64 4.53
C GLU A 134 1.58 -27.25 3.93
N PHE A 135 1.35 -25.96 3.68
CA PHE A 135 0.15 -25.51 2.99
C PHE A 135 0.26 -25.83 1.51
N LYS A 136 -0.67 -26.64 0.99
CA LYS A 136 -0.77 -27.02 -0.43
C LYS A 136 -2.04 -26.49 -1.05
N GLN A 137 -2.00 -26.25 -2.35
CA GLN A 137 -3.14 -25.78 -3.12
C GLN A 137 -4.29 -26.80 -3.08
N GLU A 138 -3.99 -28.09 -3.09
CA GLU A 138 -5.00 -29.16 -3.17
C GLU A 138 -5.60 -29.49 -1.81
N SER A 139 -4.79 -29.53 -0.75
CA SER A 139 -5.23 -29.97 0.59
C SER A 139 -5.61 -28.82 1.52
N THR A 140 -5.01 -27.64 1.36
CA THR A 140 -5.27 -26.45 2.19
C THR A 140 -5.35 -25.18 1.33
N PRO A 141 -6.24 -25.14 0.31
CA PRO A 141 -6.25 -24.10 -0.72
C PRO A 141 -6.29 -22.67 -0.17
N LEU A 142 -7.13 -22.42 0.84
CA LEU A 142 -7.30 -21.08 1.42
C LEU A 142 -6.06 -20.61 2.19
N LYS A 143 -5.43 -21.49 2.98
CA LYS A 143 -4.19 -21.15 3.70
C LYS A 143 -3.04 -20.95 2.73
N TRP A 144 -2.94 -21.79 1.71
CA TRP A 144 -1.95 -21.65 0.64
C TRP A 144 -2.09 -20.30 -0.09
N ALA A 145 -3.31 -19.93 -0.50
CA ALA A 145 -3.56 -18.65 -1.18
C ALA A 145 -3.25 -17.44 -0.28
N ALA A 146 -3.61 -17.50 1.01
CA ALA A 146 -3.28 -16.46 1.98
C ALA A 146 -1.76 -16.29 2.15
N THR A 147 -1.02 -17.39 2.23
CA THR A 147 0.45 -17.34 2.33
C THR A 147 1.09 -16.83 1.04
N GLN A 148 0.57 -17.21 -0.13
CA GLN A 148 1.01 -16.66 -1.42
C GLN A 148 0.79 -15.14 -1.51
N PHE A 149 -0.37 -14.64 -1.06
CA PHE A 149 -0.63 -13.20 -0.99
C PHE A 149 0.34 -12.47 -0.06
N ASN A 150 0.62 -13.03 1.12
CA ASN A 150 1.57 -12.44 2.07
C ASN A 150 3.00 -12.44 1.51
N LEU A 151 3.41 -13.54 0.88
CA LEU A 151 4.69 -13.64 0.15
C LEU A 151 4.80 -12.59 -0.95
N GLY A 152 3.72 -12.36 -1.69
CA GLY A 152 3.64 -11.30 -2.69
C GLY A 152 3.83 -9.91 -2.10
N THR A 153 3.17 -9.64 -0.97
CA THR A 153 3.23 -8.35 -0.26
C THR A 153 4.64 -8.07 0.27
N ALA A 154 5.33 -9.08 0.81
CA ALA A 154 6.71 -8.95 1.28
C ALA A 154 7.70 -8.72 0.13
N ASN A 155 7.59 -9.49 -0.96
CA ASN A 155 8.43 -9.30 -2.14
C ASN A 155 8.21 -7.93 -2.81
N GLN A 156 6.97 -7.44 -2.85
CA GLN A 156 6.65 -6.11 -3.35
C GLN A 156 7.30 -5.01 -2.50
N ALA A 157 7.24 -5.12 -1.16
CA ALA A 157 7.89 -4.18 -0.25
C ALA A 157 9.41 -4.21 -0.39
N LEU A 158 10.01 -5.40 -0.47
CA LEU A 158 11.43 -5.58 -0.71
C LEU A 158 11.88 -4.99 -2.05
N GLY A 159 11.08 -5.18 -3.11
CA GLY A 159 11.35 -4.59 -4.43
C GLY A 159 11.36 -3.06 -4.41
N ARG A 160 10.47 -2.45 -3.62
CA ARG A 160 10.48 -0.99 -3.41
C ARG A 160 11.72 -0.53 -2.64
N LEU A 161 12.14 -1.28 -1.62
CA LEU A 161 13.30 -0.95 -0.81
C LEU A 161 14.62 -1.07 -1.59
N LEU A 162 14.78 -2.15 -2.36
CA LEU A 162 15.99 -2.41 -3.15
C LEU A 162 16.03 -1.64 -4.48
N GLU A 163 14.89 -1.13 -4.94
CA GLU A 163 14.72 -0.56 -6.27
C GLU A 163 15.12 -1.53 -7.41
N THR A 164 14.86 -2.83 -7.22
CA THR A 164 15.18 -3.89 -8.18
C THR A 164 13.95 -4.63 -8.69
N THR A 165 14.06 -5.22 -9.88
CA THR A 165 12.92 -5.84 -10.57
C THR A 165 12.63 -7.28 -10.15
N LYS A 166 13.61 -7.99 -9.59
CA LYS A 166 13.47 -9.41 -9.24
C LYS A 166 12.38 -9.64 -8.17
N PRO A 167 12.35 -8.90 -7.04
CA PRO A 167 11.27 -9.07 -6.06
C PRO A 167 9.88 -8.74 -6.64
N PHE A 168 9.76 -7.75 -7.54
CA PHE A 168 8.48 -7.48 -8.18
C PHE A 168 7.97 -8.62 -9.07
N LYS A 169 8.85 -9.34 -9.77
CA LYS A 169 8.46 -10.56 -10.52
C LYS A 169 7.93 -11.63 -9.58
N ASN A 170 8.67 -11.91 -8.50
CA ASN A 170 8.24 -12.86 -7.48
C ASN A 170 6.88 -12.47 -6.84
N ALA A 171 6.67 -11.16 -6.62
CA ALA A 171 5.41 -10.67 -6.09
C ALA A 171 4.24 -10.93 -7.05
N VAL A 172 4.42 -10.66 -8.34
CA VAL A 172 3.41 -10.95 -9.37
C VAL A 172 3.10 -12.44 -9.44
N ASP A 173 4.11 -13.30 -9.40
CA ASP A 173 3.94 -14.76 -9.44
C ASP A 173 3.14 -15.24 -8.21
N ALA A 174 3.51 -14.77 -7.01
CA ALA A 174 2.83 -15.14 -5.77
C ALA A 174 1.37 -14.64 -5.71
N TYR A 175 1.09 -13.40 -6.13
CA TYR A 175 -0.29 -12.94 -6.24
C TYR A 175 -1.10 -13.70 -7.30
N THR A 176 -0.47 -14.06 -8.42
CA THR A 176 -1.15 -14.86 -9.47
C THR A 176 -1.48 -16.27 -8.95
N ASN A 177 -0.59 -16.86 -8.15
CA ASN A 177 -0.85 -18.12 -7.46
C ASN A 177 -2.07 -18.00 -6.52
N ALA A 178 -2.14 -16.96 -5.68
CA ALA A 178 -3.29 -16.73 -4.81
C ALA A 178 -4.62 -16.64 -5.60
N LEU A 179 -4.60 -16.00 -6.77
CA LEU A 179 -5.76 -15.87 -7.67
C LEU A 179 -6.19 -17.18 -8.35
N MET A 180 -5.39 -18.26 -8.27
CA MET A 180 -5.84 -19.59 -8.71
C MET A 180 -6.89 -20.18 -7.77
N VAL A 181 -6.94 -19.72 -6.51
CA VAL A 181 -7.91 -20.14 -5.49
C VAL A 181 -8.95 -19.05 -5.28
N TRP A 182 -8.49 -17.82 -5.08
CA TRP A 182 -9.36 -16.67 -4.86
C TRP A 182 -9.84 -16.11 -6.18
N THR A 183 -11.00 -16.58 -6.61
CA THR A 183 -11.67 -16.08 -7.82
C THR A 183 -12.67 -14.98 -7.47
N LYS A 184 -13.02 -14.15 -8.46
CA LYS A 184 -14.01 -13.07 -8.29
C LYS A 184 -15.34 -13.57 -7.68
N ASN A 185 -15.79 -14.77 -8.02
CA ASN A 185 -17.06 -15.31 -7.55
C ASN A 185 -16.90 -16.16 -6.28
N GLY A 186 -15.75 -16.80 -6.06
CA GLY A 186 -15.53 -17.70 -4.92
C GLY A 186 -15.00 -16.99 -3.66
N ALA A 187 -14.21 -15.94 -3.84
CA ALA A 187 -13.65 -15.13 -2.76
C ALA A 187 -13.51 -13.67 -3.24
N PRO A 188 -14.63 -12.94 -3.44
CA PRO A 188 -14.62 -11.61 -4.07
C PRO A 188 -13.73 -10.61 -3.33
N GLU A 189 -13.72 -10.66 -2.00
CA GLU A 189 -12.93 -9.75 -1.17
C GLU A 189 -11.41 -10.03 -1.33
N ASP A 190 -10.97 -11.28 -1.14
CA ASP A 190 -9.55 -11.63 -1.30
C ASP A 190 -9.07 -11.41 -2.74
N TRP A 191 -9.92 -11.70 -3.73
CA TRP A 191 -9.65 -11.41 -5.14
C TRP A 191 -9.47 -9.90 -5.38
N MET A 192 -10.36 -9.06 -4.82
CA MET A 192 -10.29 -7.61 -4.94
C MET A 192 -9.00 -7.05 -4.32
N PHE A 193 -8.65 -7.47 -3.10
CA PHE A 193 -7.41 -7.03 -2.46
C PHE A 193 -6.17 -7.48 -3.22
N THR A 194 -6.17 -8.71 -3.76
CA THR A 194 -5.06 -9.22 -4.57
C THR A 194 -4.91 -8.43 -5.88
N MET A 195 -6.03 -8.06 -6.52
CA MET A 195 -6.02 -7.19 -7.70
C MET A 195 -5.51 -5.77 -7.40
N HIS A 196 -5.88 -5.20 -6.25
CA HIS A 196 -5.34 -3.92 -5.80
C HIS A 196 -3.81 -3.99 -5.63
N GLN A 197 -3.30 -5.02 -4.94
CA GLN A 197 -1.87 -5.19 -4.73
C GLN A 197 -1.07 -5.47 -6.02
N LEU A 198 -1.66 -6.20 -6.98
CA LEU A 198 -1.10 -6.33 -8.32
C LEU A 198 -1.02 -4.97 -9.02
N GLY A 199 -2.03 -4.12 -8.86
CA GLY A 199 -2.03 -2.72 -9.30
C GLY A 199 -0.82 -1.95 -8.78
N ASP A 200 -0.61 -1.94 -7.46
CA ASP A 200 0.53 -1.29 -6.82
C ASP A 200 1.87 -1.88 -7.29
N THR A 201 1.94 -3.20 -7.43
CA THR A 201 3.15 -3.93 -7.85
C THR A 201 3.54 -3.58 -9.28
N PHE A 202 2.59 -3.61 -10.21
CA PHE A 202 2.83 -3.25 -11.60
C PHE A 202 3.18 -1.77 -11.76
N HIS A 203 2.64 -0.88 -10.92
CA HIS A 203 3.00 0.53 -10.91
C HIS A 203 4.46 0.73 -10.50
N ALA A 204 4.86 0.19 -9.35
CA ALA A 204 6.24 0.29 -8.87
C ALA A 204 7.23 -0.35 -9.87
N PHE A 205 6.88 -1.49 -10.43
CA PHE A 205 7.67 -2.16 -11.46
C PHE A 205 7.77 -1.32 -12.75
N GLY A 206 6.67 -0.71 -13.18
CA GLY A 206 6.63 0.19 -14.33
C GLY A 206 7.50 1.43 -14.16
N LYS A 207 7.52 2.02 -12.96
CA LYS A 207 8.41 3.16 -12.64
C LYS A 207 9.88 2.80 -12.80
N LEU A 208 10.31 1.63 -12.31
CA LEU A 208 11.69 1.16 -12.46
C LEU A 208 12.06 0.88 -13.91
N LEU A 209 11.18 0.22 -14.65
CA LEU A 209 11.42 -0.11 -16.07
C LEU A 209 11.21 1.08 -17.02
N LYS A 210 10.61 2.18 -16.55
CA LYS A 210 10.10 3.27 -17.40
C LYS A 210 9.23 2.73 -18.54
N GLY A 211 8.42 1.71 -18.23
CA GLY A 211 7.75 0.88 -19.23
C GLY A 211 6.22 0.93 -19.17
N ASN A 212 5.60 1.50 -20.21
CA ASN A 212 4.14 1.68 -20.31
C ASN A 212 3.34 0.37 -20.19
N ARG A 213 3.92 -0.77 -20.61
CA ARG A 213 3.26 -2.08 -20.49
C ARG A 213 2.86 -2.41 -19.05
N GLN A 214 3.70 -2.09 -18.07
CA GLN A 214 3.36 -2.38 -16.67
C GLN A 214 2.34 -1.39 -16.13
N PHE A 215 2.38 -0.12 -16.53
CA PHE A 215 1.32 0.83 -16.22
C PHE A 215 -0.04 0.38 -16.77
N GLN A 216 -0.09 -0.13 -18.00
CA GLN A 216 -1.32 -0.69 -18.56
C GLN A 216 -1.85 -1.88 -17.75
N LYS A 217 -0.98 -2.82 -17.34
CA LYS A 217 -1.38 -3.93 -16.45
C LYS A 217 -1.88 -3.45 -15.09
N SER A 218 -1.21 -2.45 -14.52
CA SER A 218 -1.62 -1.83 -13.26
C SER A 218 -3.02 -1.22 -13.35
N ILE A 219 -3.32 -0.47 -14.42
CA ILE A 219 -4.64 0.11 -14.67
C ILE A 219 -5.72 -1.00 -14.75
N VAL A 220 -5.42 -2.11 -15.43
CA VAL A 220 -6.35 -3.26 -15.53
C VAL A 220 -6.59 -3.89 -14.15
N ALA A 221 -5.53 -4.09 -13.36
CA ALA A 221 -5.64 -4.65 -12.02
C ALA A 221 -6.50 -3.76 -11.10
N TYR A 222 -6.30 -2.44 -11.11
CA TYR A 222 -7.18 -1.52 -10.38
C TYR A 222 -8.63 -1.53 -10.88
N LYS A 223 -8.86 -1.58 -12.20
CA LYS A 223 -10.21 -1.70 -12.75
C LYS A 223 -10.92 -2.97 -12.27
N ASN A 224 -10.18 -4.07 -12.14
CA ASN A 224 -10.70 -5.31 -11.58
C ASN A 224 -11.08 -5.14 -10.10
N ALA A 225 -10.20 -4.56 -9.27
CA ALA A 225 -10.51 -4.31 -7.86
C ALA A 225 -11.75 -3.39 -7.69
N LEU A 226 -11.82 -2.31 -8.47
CA LEU A 226 -12.95 -1.38 -8.50
C LEU A 226 -14.28 -2.02 -8.92
N ALA A 227 -14.27 -3.20 -9.55
CA ALA A 227 -15.49 -3.90 -9.95
C ALA A 227 -16.19 -4.63 -8.79
N VAL A 228 -15.58 -4.64 -7.60
CA VAL A 228 -16.10 -5.26 -6.37
C VAL A 228 -16.30 -4.23 -5.26
N LEU A 229 -15.50 -3.16 -5.26
CA LEU A 229 -15.53 -2.11 -4.25
C LEU A 229 -16.81 -1.27 -4.34
N ASP A 230 -17.38 -0.97 -3.17
CA ASP A 230 -18.49 -0.04 -2.98
C ASP A 230 -18.19 0.91 -1.81
N ALA A 231 -18.87 2.05 -1.78
CA ALA A 231 -18.60 3.09 -0.81
C ALA A 231 -19.09 2.74 0.60
N ASP A 232 -20.08 1.85 0.74
CA ASP A 232 -20.70 1.51 2.03
C ASP A 232 -19.83 0.54 2.83
N ASN A 233 -19.20 -0.42 2.16
CA ASN A 233 -18.41 -1.47 2.80
C ASN A 233 -16.90 -1.23 2.71
N TYR A 234 -16.45 -0.47 1.71
CA TYR A 234 -15.04 -0.36 1.35
C TYR A 234 -14.62 1.07 0.96
N ALA A 235 -15.16 2.08 1.64
CA ALA A 235 -14.87 3.49 1.36
C ALA A 235 -13.37 3.80 1.19
N LEU A 236 -12.54 3.32 2.11
CA LEU A 236 -11.09 3.57 2.09
C LEU A 236 -10.40 2.88 0.92
N GLU A 237 -10.69 1.60 0.71
CA GLU A 237 -10.15 0.80 -0.39
C GLU A 237 -10.62 1.36 -1.75
N LEU A 238 -11.86 1.85 -1.83
CA LEU A 238 -12.42 2.51 -3.01
C LEU A 238 -11.69 3.81 -3.33
N THR A 239 -11.47 4.66 -2.31
CA THR A 239 -10.62 5.85 -2.41
C THR A 239 -9.22 5.49 -2.88
N ALA A 240 -8.59 4.49 -2.26
CA ALA A 240 -7.23 4.07 -2.59
C ALA A 240 -7.12 3.55 -4.03
N ALA A 241 -8.05 2.69 -4.45
CA ALA A 241 -8.06 2.14 -5.79
C ALA A 241 -8.27 3.22 -6.86
N HIS A 242 -9.17 4.19 -6.62
CA HIS A 242 -9.37 5.32 -7.53
C HIS A 242 -8.17 6.26 -7.59
N ASN A 243 -7.59 6.62 -6.44
CA ASN A 243 -6.41 7.48 -6.36
C ASN A 243 -5.19 6.79 -7.00
N ASN A 244 -4.90 5.55 -6.64
CA ASN A 244 -3.70 4.88 -7.13
C ASN A 244 -3.80 4.55 -8.62
N ARG A 245 -5.00 4.19 -9.13
CA ARG A 245 -5.24 4.09 -10.57
C ARG A 245 -4.98 5.42 -11.29
N ALA A 246 -5.42 6.54 -10.69
CA ALA A 246 -5.20 7.86 -11.23
C ALA A 246 -3.70 8.22 -11.26
N VAL A 247 -2.93 7.83 -10.23
CA VAL A 247 -1.46 7.97 -10.23
C VAL A 247 -0.83 7.26 -11.41
N VAL A 248 -1.28 6.05 -11.73
CA VAL A 248 -0.75 5.29 -12.86
C VAL A 248 -1.12 5.91 -14.21
N LEU A 249 -2.36 6.37 -14.34
CA LEU A 249 -2.81 7.10 -15.53
C LEU A 249 -2.05 8.41 -15.71
N HIS A 250 -1.75 9.12 -14.61
CA HIS A 250 -0.91 10.31 -14.61
C HIS A 250 0.49 9.98 -15.13
N HIS A 251 1.19 9.01 -14.53
CA HIS A 251 2.55 8.64 -15.01
C HIS A 251 2.55 8.11 -16.44
N LEU A 252 1.50 7.43 -16.88
CA LEU A 252 1.34 7.01 -18.26
C LEU A 252 1.14 8.20 -19.21
N GLY A 253 0.26 9.14 -18.85
CA GLY A 253 0.03 10.38 -19.60
C GLY A 253 1.27 11.26 -19.67
N GLU A 254 2.02 11.38 -18.58
CA GLU A 254 3.31 12.06 -18.53
C GLU A 254 4.32 11.39 -19.47
N SER A 255 4.40 10.05 -19.46
CA SER A 255 5.33 9.31 -20.33
C SER A 255 4.99 9.41 -21.81
N GLU A 256 3.71 9.55 -22.13
CA GLU A 256 3.20 9.59 -23.51
C GLU A 256 3.02 11.02 -24.03
N GLY A 257 3.12 12.04 -23.16
CA GLY A 257 2.72 13.41 -23.48
C GLY A 257 1.23 13.49 -23.86
N ASN A 258 0.39 12.67 -23.23
CA ASN A 258 -1.00 12.45 -23.63
C ASN A 258 -1.99 13.14 -22.67
N PRO A 259 -2.63 14.26 -23.08
CA PRO A 259 -3.59 14.96 -22.24
C PRO A 259 -4.87 14.16 -21.97
N GLU A 260 -5.35 13.31 -22.89
CA GLU A 260 -6.55 12.48 -22.68
C GLU A 260 -6.36 11.48 -21.53
N ARG A 261 -5.12 10.97 -21.37
CA ARG A 261 -4.75 10.12 -20.23
C ARG A 261 -4.77 10.88 -18.91
N LEU A 262 -4.34 12.15 -18.93
CA LEU A 262 -4.41 13.01 -17.75
C LEU A 262 -5.85 13.35 -17.38
N GLU A 263 -6.74 13.57 -18.34
CA GLU A 263 -8.17 13.70 -18.05
C GLU A 263 -8.75 12.42 -17.40
N GLU A 264 -8.37 11.24 -17.89
CA GLU A 264 -8.78 9.97 -17.26
C GLU A 264 -8.25 9.86 -15.81
N ALA A 265 -7.04 10.35 -15.55
CA ALA A 265 -6.47 10.44 -14.21
C ALA A 265 -7.27 11.42 -13.33
N ILE A 266 -7.53 12.64 -13.81
CA ILE A 266 -8.27 13.69 -13.09
C ILE A 266 -9.66 13.17 -12.68
N ARG A 267 -10.42 12.57 -13.60
CA ARG A 267 -11.73 11.95 -13.29
C ARG A 267 -11.64 10.87 -12.22
N SER A 268 -10.53 10.12 -12.17
CA SER A 268 -10.32 9.08 -11.17
C SER A 268 -9.92 9.67 -9.81
N TYR A 269 -9.14 10.75 -9.77
CA TYR A 269 -8.88 11.49 -8.53
C TYR A 269 -10.14 12.15 -7.97
N GLU A 270 -11.00 12.70 -8.84
CA GLU A 270 -12.28 13.29 -8.42
C GLU A 270 -13.17 12.26 -7.72
N LYS A 271 -13.23 11.03 -8.24
CA LYS A 271 -13.94 9.93 -7.57
C LYS A 271 -13.34 9.59 -6.21
N ALA A 272 -12.01 9.50 -6.11
CA ALA A 272 -11.34 9.25 -4.83
C ALA A 272 -11.62 10.36 -3.81
N LEU A 273 -11.58 11.62 -4.26
CA LEU A 273 -11.89 12.79 -3.44
C LEU A 273 -13.35 12.79 -2.97
N ALA A 274 -14.30 12.52 -3.88
CA ALA A 274 -15.72 12.47 -3.57
C ALA A 274 -16.02 11.39 -2.53
N VAL A 275 -15.57 10.15 -2.74
CA VAL A 275 -15.75 9.06 -1.78
C VAL A 275 -15.13 9.41 -0.43
N SER A 276 -13.93 10.00 -0.42
CA SER A 276 -13.27 10.41 0.83
C SER A 276 -14.07 11.44 1.62
N MET A 277 -14.66 12.42 0.94
CA MET A 277 -15.44 13.47 1.58
C MET A 277 -16.82 12.99 2.02
N GLU A 278 -17.52 12.24 1.16
CA GLU A 278 -18.87 11.74 1.43
C GLU A 278 -18.89 10.72 2.57
N GLN A 279 -17.89 9.83 2.62
CA GLN A 279 -17.73 8.82 3.67
C GLN A 279 -16.99 9.34 4.90
N GLN A 280 -16.69 10.65 4.95
CA GLN A 280 -16.02 11.33 6.06
C GLN A 280 -14.72 10.61 6.49
N LEU A 281 -13.97 10.12 5.49
CA LEU A 281 -12.67 9.52 5.71
C LEU A 281 -11.70 10.57 6.27
N PRO A 282 -10.62 10.15 6.96
CA PRO A 282 -9.64 11.07 7.51
C PRO A 282 -9.20 12.15 6.52
N ILE A 283 -9.28 13.42 6.93
CA ILE A 283 -9.17 14.60 6.04
C ILE A 283 -7.92 14.61 5.16
N HIS A 284 -6.81 14.06 5.65
CA HIS A 284 -5.56 13.99 4.89
C HIS A 284 -5.69 13.13 3.62
N LEU A 285 -6.58 12.14 3.56
CA LEU A 285 -6.85 11.37 2.34
C LEU A 285 -7.45 12.26 1.25
N ALA A 286 -8.43 13.08 1.61
CA ALA A 286 -9.02 14.05 0.70
C ALA A 286 -7.97 15.09 0.22
N VAL A 287 -7.13 15.58 1.13
CA VAL A 287 -6.05 16.52 0.79
C VAL A 287 -5.04 15.88 -0.17
N LEU A 288 -4.62 14.62 0.06
CA LEU A 288 -3.72 13.91 -0.85
C LEU A 288 -4.35 13.68 -2.23
N CYS A 289 -5.63 13.32 -2.28
CA CYS A 289 -6.36 13.22 -3.55
C CYS A 289 -6.39 14.57 -4.29
N ARG A 290 -6.62 15.67 -3.55
CA ARG A 290 -6.64 17.03 -4.09
C ARG A 290 -5.27 17.46 -4.62
N VAL A 291 -4.19 17.20 -3.89
CA VAL A 291 -2.80 17.46 -4.32
C VAL A 291 -2.46 16.68 -5.58
N ASN A 292 -2.76 15.39 -5.61
CA ASN A 292 -2.50 14.56 -6.80
C ASN A 292 -3.31 15.03 -8.01
N LYS A 293 -4.59 15.40 -7.81
CA LYS A 293 -5.46 15.96 -8.85
C LYS A 293 -4.89 17.26 -9.42
N ALA A 294 -4.57 18.23 -8.56
CA ALA A 294 -4.00 19.51 -8.96
C ALA A 294 -2.68 19.32 -9.72
N THR A 295 -1.83 18.40 -9.27
CA THR A 295 -0.57 18.07 -9.97
C THR A 295 -0.83 17.52 -11.38
N ALA A 296 -1.83 16.64 -11.55
CA ALA A 296 -2.21 16.12 -12.86
C ALA A 296 -2.83 17.21 -13.77
N GLN A 297 -3.62 18.12 -13.19
CA GLN A 297 -4.18 19.28 -13.90
C GLN A 297 -3.07 20.24 -14.35
N SER A 298 -2.01 20.45 -13.56
CA SER A 298 -0.88 21.30 -13.96
C SER A 298 -0.14 20.75 -15.15
N LEU A 299 0.10 19.44 -15.17
CA LEU A 299 0.71 18.79 -16.33
C LEU A 299 -0.22 18.83 -17.55
N PHE A 300 -1.53 18.65 -17.36
CA PHE A 300 -2.51 18.79 -18.43
C PHE A 300 -2.47 20.21 -19.03
N ALA A 301 -2.52 21.24 -18.18
CA ALA A 301 -2.45 22.64 -18.59
C ALA A 301 -1.14 22.95 -19.35
N GLU A 302 -0.02 22.38 -18.93
CA GLU A 302 1.26 22.51 -19.63
C GLU A 302 1.22 21.89 -21.03
N LEU A 303 0.68 20.67 -21.15
CA LEU A 303 0.58 19.97 -22.45
C LEU A 303 -0.39 20.64 -23.41
N THR A 304 -1.49 21.22 -22.90
CA THR A 304 -2.50 21.93 -23.71
C THR A 304 -2.19 23.42 -23.88
N LYS A 305 -1.17 23.94 -23.18
CA LYS A 305 -0.83 25.37 -23.11
C LYS A 305 -1.99 26.23 -22.61
N ASP A 306 -2.78 25.70 -21.68
CA ASP A 306 -3.89 26.40 -21.04
C ASP A 306 -3.38 27.28 -19.89
N THR A 307 -3.13 28.55 -20.19
CA THR A 307 -2.58 29.54 -19.25
C THR A 307 -3.60 29.97 -18.22
N ARG A 308 -4.89 29.99 -18.57
CA ARG A 308 -5.99 30.29 -17.65
C ARG A 308 -6.14 29.20 -16.61
N LEU A 309 -6.09 27.93 -17.03
CA LEU A 309 -6.07 26.80 -16.10
C LEU A 309 -4.80 26.80 -15.24
N SER A 310 -3.66 27.24 -15.78
CA SER A 310 -2.43 27.38 -14.99
C SER A 310 -2.59 28.42 -13.87
N ASP A 311 -3.27 29.54 -14.11
CA ASP A 311 -3.58 30.55 -13.11
C ASP A 311 -4.53 29.99 -12.02
N GLU A 312 -5.62 29.32 -12.42
CA GLU A 312 -6.55 28.66 -11.49
C GLU A 312 -5.85 27.62 -10.60
N LEU A 313 -4.85 26.92 -11.13
CA LEU A 313 -4.10 25.93 -10.37
C LEU A 313 -3.11 26.54 -9.39
N ALA A 314 -2.58 27.73 -9.68
CA ALA A 314 -1.79 28.46 -8.69
C ALA A 314 -2.64 28.78 -7.46
N ASP A 315 -3.87 29.26 -7.66
CA ASP A 315 -4.83 29.53 -6.59
C ASP A 315 -5.24 28.24 -5.86
N GLU A 316 -5.45 27.14 -6.59
CA GLU A 316 -5.78 25.84 -5.99
C GLU A 316 -4.66 25.34 -5.05
N PHE A 317 -3.40 25.46 -5.45
CA PHE A 317 -2.28 25.11 -4.57
C PHE A 317 -2.15 26.06 -3.38
N GLU A 318 -2.43 27.36 -3.56
CA GLU A 318 -2.48 28.34 -2.47
C GLU A 318 -3.54 27.95 -1.43
N VAL A 319 -4.74 27.61 -1.88
CA VAL A 319 -5.84 27.10 -1.02
C VAL A 319 -5.44 25.82 -0.31
N ILE A 320 -4.78 24.86 -1.00
CA ILE A 320 -4.27 23.63 -0.36
C ILE A 320 -3.30 23.99 0.77
N ILE A 321 -2.34 24.88 0.52
CA ILE A 321 -1.30 25.27 1.46
C ILE A 321 -1.89 25.98 2.68
N GLU A 322 -2.79 26.94 2.47
CA GLU A 322 -3.32 27.78 3.53
C GLU A 322 -4.38 27.05 4.37
N CYS A 323 -5.38 26.46 3.71
CA CYS A 323 -6.50 25.85 4.41
C CYS A 323 -6.19 24.46 5.00
N PHE A 324 -5.19 23.75 4.44
CA PHE A 324 -4.88 22.37 4.84
C PHE A 324 -3.43 22.19 5.30
N SER A 325 -2.78 23.27 5.75
CA SER A 325 -1.41 23.24 6.31
C SER A 325 -1.19 22.14 7.35
N HIS A 326 -2.18 21.89 8.22
CA HIS A 326 -2.16 20.85 9.24
C HIS A 326 -2.16 19.42 8.67
N ALA A 327 -2.69 19.23 7.46
CA ALA A 327 -2.76 17.93 6.78
C ALA A 327 -1.58 17.67 5.83
N LEU A 328 -0.69 18.65 5.64
CA LEU A 328 0.46 18.55 4.73
C LEU A 328 1.75 18.25 5.50
N GLN A 329 2.39 17.12 5.21
CA GLN A 329 3.76 16.87 5.67
C GLN A 329 4.79 17.74 4.92
N PRO A 330 6.00 17.97 5.49
CA PRO A 330 6.98 18.91 4.93
C PRO A 330 7.33 18.69 3.45
N LEU A 331 7.44 17.42 3.00
CA LEU A 331 7.73 17.11 1.60
C LEU A 331 6.54 17.38 0.68
N CYS A 332 5.31 17.17 1.16
CA CYS A 332 4.10 17.47 0.42
C CYS A 332 3.85 18.97 0.32
N LEU A 333 4.08 19.70 1.41
CA LEU A 333 4.05 21.16 1.42
C LEU A 333 5.07 21.74 0.43
N ARG A 334 6.30 21.20 0.41
CA ARG A 334 7.33 21.61 -0.56
C ARG A 334 6.87 21.36 -2.00
N HIS A 335 6.35 20.16 -2.28
CA HIS A 335 5.80 19.84 -3.60
C HIS A 335 4.69 20.82 -4.02
N CYS A 336 3.74 21.12 -3.13
CA CYS A 336 2.68 22.09 -3.42
C CYS A 336 3.22 23.48 -3.75
N LYS A 337 4.23 23.96 -3.01
CA LYS A 337 4.88 25.25 -3.28
C LYS A 337 5.58 25.26 -4.64
N GLU A 338 6.33 24.21 -4.94
CA GLU A 338 7.01 24.05 -6.24
C GLU A 338 6.02 24.03 -7.41
N GLN A 339 4.87 23.34 -7.27
CA GLN A 339 3.83 23.33 -8.30
C GLN A 339 3.12 24.67 -8.43
N MET A 340 2.84 25.36 -7.31
CA MET A 340 2.26 26.71 -7.31
C MET A 340 3.16 27.70 -8.06
N ASP A 341 4.46 27.74 -7.75
CA ASP A 341 5.41 28.65 -8.38
C ASP A 341 5.55 28.35 -9.88
N LYS A 342 5.54 27.06 -10.26
CA LYS A 342 5.54 26.62 -11.66
C LYS A 342 4.28 27.09 -12.39
N ALA A 343 3.11 26.91 -11.78
CA ALA A 343 1.82 27.33 -12.35
C ALA A 343 1.76 28.85 -12.56
N LYS A 344 2.19 29.65 -11.57
CA LYS A 344 2.31 31.12 -11.66
C LYS A 344 3.24 31.53 -12.80
N SER A 345 4.37 30.86 -12.95
CA SER A 345 5.34 31.13 -14.03
C SER A 345 4.75 30.87 -15.42
N LEU A 346 3.99 29.78 -15.58
CA LEU A 346 3.32 29.44 -16.85
C LEU A 346 2.21 30.42 -17.21
N ALA A 347 1.44 30.89 -16.22
CA ALA A 347 0.41 31.92 -16.42
C ALA A 347 1.03 33.25 -16.90
N LEU A 348 2.13 33.69 -16.28
CA LEU A 348 2.82 34.95 -16.60
C LEU A 348 3.55 34.96 -17.95
N ALA A 349 4.04 33.80 -18.43
CA ALA A 349 4.73 33.72 -19.72
C ALA A 349 3.85 34.15 -20.91
N SER A 350 2.52 34.08 -20.75
CA SER A 350 1.55 34.52 -21.77
C SER A 350 1.25 36.02 -21.72
N SER A 351 1.38 36.68 -20.55
CA SER A 351 1.10 38.13 -20.44
C SER A 351 2.24 39.00 -20.98
N ALA A 352 3.43 38.44 -21.16
CA ALA A 352 4.59 39.12 -21.75
C ALA A 352 4.74 38.91 -23.27
N SER A 353 3.87 38.11 -23.90
CA SER A 353 3.87 37.79 -25.33
C SER A 353 2.72 38.45 -26.11
N HIS A 354 1.96 39.32 -25.45
CA HIS A 354 0.99 40.27 -26.01
C HIS A 354 1.44 41.69 -25.69
#